data_AF-A0AAU5KX16-F1
#
_entry.id   AF-A0AAU5KX16-F1
#
_cell.length_a   1.000
_cell.length_b   1.000
_cell.length_c   1.000
_cell.angle_alpha   90.00
_cell.angle_beta   90.00
_cell.angle_gamma   90.00
#
_symmetry.space_group_name_H-M   'P 1'
#
loop_
_entity.id
_entity.type
_entity.pdbx_description
1 polymer ?
#
loop_
_entity_poly.entity_id
_entity_poly.type
_entity_poly.pdbx_seq_one_letter_code
_entity_poly.pdbx_strand_id
1 'polypeptide(L)'
;MAIVAGIDSSTGRTRIVACDSETGAVLRSGKAPHPVPQAADLRAGEADPQVWLHSLGDAAAGGLLEGVRAIGVSAQQHGMIGLDAGGVLVRPAILWNDPRSSGAAAALLDALGGPAAWTAAIGAVPGPMYTIAKLRWLAEFEPANARRVAEVLLPHDWLVWQLLGHPKRRTTDRGDASGTGYWSPITGEYRQDLVELALGHELRLPDVLGPAEPAGHTPEGLLISAGTGDNMAAALGLGLRPGDAVVSLGSSGTIFAVNEQAVVDATGLVSSFADATGRHLPMVATLNAAQVLRSTAAMLGCDLDGLSDLALRSSPGAYGLVLLPYLDGERTPALPHAAGTLTGLRAESMTPEHLARAAVEGMLCNIADALDVLRAQGVGVKRVFLLGATGRLPAVRQIAPQLFGIPVVVPPPGAHAARGAARQAAWALAGTPEPPHWELPEAVTVTPDAEQDLPVGSAVRQQYRAAREQIHPETAA
;
A
#
# COMPACT_ATOMS: atom_id res chain seq x y z
N MET A 1 -17.88 -26.75 -7.90
CA MET A 1 -16.97 -26.01 -7.02
C MET A 1 -15.58 -26.03 -7.62
N ALA A 2 -15.08 -24.88 -8.06
CA ALA A 2 -13.72 -24.75 -8.58
C ALA A 2 -12.80 -24.24 -7.47
N ILE A 3 -11.54 -24.70 -7.47
CA ILE A 3 -10.51 -24.15 -6.60
C ILE A 3 -9.74 -23.10 -7.40
N VAL A 4 -9.51 -21.93 -6.81
CA VAL A 4 -8.65 -20.89 -7.35
C VAL A 4 -7.50 -20.61 -6.39
N ALA A 5 -6.38 -20.10 -6.89
CA ALA A 5 -5.27 -19.71 -6.04
C ALA A 5 -4.89 -18.25 -6.23
N GLY A 6 -4.40 -17.64 -5.17
CA GLY A 6 -3.83 -16.30 -5.21
C GLY A 6 -2.43 -16.31 -4.64
N ILE A 7 -1.50 -15.76 -5.40
CA ILE A 7 -0.10 -15.58 -5.05
C ILE A 7 0.09 -14.14 -4.57
N ASP A 8 0.83 -13.93 -3.50
CA ASP A 8 1.25 -12.62 -3.00
C ASP A 8 2.78 -12.63 -2.79
N SER A 9 3.51 -11.97 -3.68
CA SER A 9 4.97 -11.82 -3.60
C SER A 9 5.32 -10.44 -3.01
N SER A 10 5.33 -10.37 -1.67
CA SER A 10 5.77 -9.21 -0.90
C SER A 10 7.30 -9.06 -0.96
N THR A 11 7.87 -7.97 -0.45
CA THR A 11 9.34 -7.75 -0.49
C THR A 11 10.18 -8.92 0.03
N GLY A 12 9.76 -9.58 1.11
CA GLY A 12 10.57 -10.60 1.79
C GLY A 12 10.06 -12.04 1.70
N ARG A 13 8.88 -12.29 1.10
CA ARG A 13 8.28 -13.64 1.04
C ARG A 13 7.18 -13.74 0.01
N THR A 14 6.96 -14.96 -0.48
CA THR A 14 5.77 -15.35 -1.22
C THR A 14 4.78 -16.06 -0.30
N ARG A 15 3.49 -15.71 -0.43
CA ARG A 15 2.36 -16.43 0.18
C ARG A 15 1.42 -16.91 -0.92
N ILE A 16 0.80 -18.06 -0.70
CA ILE A 16 -0.21 -18.60 -1.60
C ILE A 16 -1.42 -19.00 -0.75
N VAL A 17 -2.61 -18.66 -1.22
CA VAL A 17 -3.88 -19.18 -0.66
C VAL A 17 -4.66 -19.85 -1.78
N ALA A 18 -5.10 -21.08 -1.55
CA ALA A 18 -6.06 -21.77 -2.41
C ALA A 18 -7.45 -21.61 -1.79
N CYS A 19 -8.39 -21.09 -2.55
CA CYS A 19 -9.73 -20.74 -2.10
C CYS A 19 -10.80 -21.49 -2.90
N ASP A 20 -11.92 -21.74 -2.25
CA ASP A 20 -13.16 -22.05 -2.96
C ASP A 20 -13.62 -20.82 -3.77
N SER A 21 -13.90 -21.00 -5.06
CA SER A 21 -14.16 -19.89 -5.98
C SER A 21 -15.44 -19.13 -5.67
N GLU A 22 -16.44 -19.78 -5.09
CA GLU A 22 -17.76 -19.20 -4.82
C GLU A 22 -17.78 -18.47 -3.48
N THR A 23 -17.28 -19.12 -2.43
CA THR A 23 -17.35 -18.62 -1.04
C THR A 23 -16.13 -17.81 -0.61
N GLY A 24 -14.98 -18.02 -1.26
CA GLY A 24 -13.71 -17.42 -0.85
C GLY A 24 -13.12 -18.04 0.42
N ALA A 25 -13.63 -19.19 0.87
CA ALA A 25 -13.07 -19.94 1.99
C ALA A 25 -11.66 -20.43 1.64
N VAL A 26 -10.69 -20.18 2.53
CA VAL A 26 -9.31 -20.63 2.35
C VAL A 26 -9.25 -22.13 2.66
N LEU A 27 -8.98 -22.93 1.63
CA LEU A 27 -8.88 -24.39 1.72
C LEU A 27 -7.46 -24.83 2.07
N ARG A 28 -6.46 -24.14 1.51
CA ARG A 28 -5.03 -24.41 1.75
C ARG A 28 -4.24 -23.12 1.72
N SER A 29 -3.11 -23.09 2.42
CA SER A 29 -2.18 -21.96 2.35
C SER A 29 -0.73 -22.43 2.46
N GLY A 30 0.16 -21.68 1.80
CA GLY A 30 1.60 -21.91 1.80
C GLY A 30 2.35 -20.59 1.87
N LYS A 31 3.58 -20.62 2.39
CA LYS A 31 4.46 -19.45 2.43
C LYS A 31 5.91 -19.88 2.42
N ALA A 32 6.75 -19.12 1.75
CA ALA A 32 8.20 -19.29 1.79
C ALA A 32 8.89 -17.91 1.78
N PRO A 33 10.02 -17.75 2.48
CA PRO A 33 10.80 -16.53 2.39
C PRO A 33 11.37 -16.35 0.98
N HIS A 34 11.69 -15.11 0.61
CA HIS A 34 12.58 -14.87 -0.53
C HIS A 34 13.99 -15.25 -0.10
N PRO A 35 14.71 -16.08 -0.87
CA PRO A 35 16.12 -16.36 -0.61
C PRO A 35 16.90 -15.07 -0.41
N VAL A 36 17.68 -15.03 0.68
CA VAL A 36 18.62 -13.92 0.88
C VAL A 36 19.69 -14.03 -0.21
N PRO A 37 20.01 -12.94 -0.92
CA PRO A 37 21.12 -12.93 -1.86
C PRO A 37 22.39 -13.50 -1.22
N GLN A 38 22.93 -14.58 -1.78
CA GLN A 38 24.25 -15.08 -1.39
C GLN A 38 25.38 -14.28 -2.07
N ALA A 39 25.07 -13.55 -3.14
CA ALA A 39 26.03 -12.78 -3.91
C ALA A 39 26.35 -11.45 -3.24
N ALA A 40 27.64 -11.13 -3.13
CA ALA A 40 28.16 -9.89 -2.56
C ALA A 40 27.81 -8.61 -3.36
N ASP A 41 27.15 -8.76 -4.51
CA ASP A 41 27.04 -7.72 -5.53
C ASP A 41 25.67 -7.04 -5.58
N LEU A 42 24.65 -7.57 -4.87
CA LEU A 42 23.31 -6.98 -4.83
C LEU A 42 23.20 -5.94 -3.71
N ARG A 43 22.75 -4.73 -4.08
CA ARG A 43 22.53 -3.65 -3.11
C ARG A 43 21.22 -3.86 -2.35
N ALA A 44 21.14 -3.31 -1.14
CA ALA A 44 19.86 -3.19 -0.44
C ALA A 44 18.85 -2.42 -1.33
N GLY A 45 17.64 -2.96 -1.47
CA GLY A 45 16.65 -2.44 -2.41
C GLY A 45 16.70 -3.05 -3.82
N GLU A 46 17.60 -4.00 -4.08
CA GLU A 46 17.63 -4.79 -5.31
C GLU A 46 17.22 -6.25 -5.08
N ALA A 47 16.72 -6.90 -6.13
CA ALA A 47 16.52 -8.34 -6.16
C ALA A 47 16.78 -8.90 -7.56
N ASP A 48 17.37 -10.09 -7.64
CA ASP A 48 17.21 -10.92 -8.84
C ASP A 48 15.76 -11.44 -8.86
N PRO A 49 14.94 -11.12 -9.88
CA PRO A 49 13.56 -11.61 -9.96
C PRO A 49 13.39 -13.14 -9.81
N GLN A 50 14.43 -13.93 -10.14
CA GLN A 50 14.41 -15.39 -9.98
C GLN A 50 14.15 -15.85 -8.54
N VAL A 51 14.51 -15.04 -7.54
CA VAL A 51 14.24 -15.38 -6.12
C VAL A 51 12.74 -15.50 -5.83
N TRP A 52 11.88 -14.81 -6.59
CA TRP A 52 10.43 -14.91 -6.45
C TRP A 52 9.89 -16.23 -6.97
N LEU A 53 10.45 -16.77 -8.08
CA LEU A 53 10.06 -18.09 -8.59
C LEU A 53 10.49 -19.22 -7.66
N HIS A 54 11.70 -19.11 -7.09
CA HIS A 54 12.17 -20.08 -6.10
C HIS A 54 11.24 -20.09 -4.87
N SER A 55 10.94 -18.91 -4.33
CA SER A 55 10.01 -18.79 -3.21
C SER A 55 8.60 -19.27 -3.54
N LEU A 56 8.12 -19.02 -4.77
CA LEU A 56 6.86 -19.55 -5.25
C LEU A 56 6.84 -21.08 -5.28
N GLY A 57 7.90 -21.71 -5.80
CA GLY A 57 8.04 -23.17 -5.82
C GLY A 57 7.99 -23.79 -4.43
N ASP A 58 8.76 -23.23 -3.49
CA ASP A 58 8.76 -23.67 -2.10
C ASP A 58 7.41 -23.44 -1.40
N ALA A 59 6.78 -22.29 -1.64
CA ALA A 59 5.48 -21.98 -1.09
C ALA A 59 4.37 -22.89 -1.64
N ALA A 60 4.53 -23.41 -2.87
CA ALA A 60 3.57 -24.30 -3.53
C ALA A 60 3.79 -25.80 -3.22
N ALA A 61 4.81 -26.15 -2.44
CA ALA A 61 5.13 -27.53 -2.10
C ALA A 61 3.96 -28.29 -1.45
N GLY A 62 3.98 -29.62 -1.56
CA GLY A 62 2.98 -30.50 -0.91
C GLY A 62 1.60 -30.48 -1.56
N GLY A 63 1.52 -30.26 -2.89
CA GLY A 63 0.26 -30.33 -3.63
C GLY A 63 -0.65 -29.12 -3.44
N LEU A 64 -0.11 -27.97 -3.01
CA LEU A 64 -0.91 -26.78 -2.70
C LEU A 64 -1.82 -26.35 -3.87
N LEU A 65 -1.28 -26.43 -5.08
CA LEU A 65 -1.94 -26.03 -6.32
C LEU A 65 -2.73 -27.18 -7.00
N GLU A 66 -2.84 -28.35 -6.38
CA GLU A 66 -3.61 -29.46 -6.95
C GLU A 66 -5.10 -29.11 -7.08
N GLY A 67 -5.67 -29.37 -8.25
CA GLY A 67 -7.07 -29.09 -8.58
C GLY A 67 -7.40 -27.59 -8.75
N VAL A 68 -6.41 -26.70 -8.68
CA VAL A 68 -6.60 -25.27 -8.99
C VAL A 68 -6.96 -25.10 -10.46
N ARG A 69 -7.89 -24.20 -10.76
CA ARG A 69 -8.38 -23.91 -12.12
C ARG A 69 -7.96 -22.55 -12.65
N ALA A 70 -7.70 -21.61 -11.74
CA ALA A 70 -7.20 -20.28 -12.07
C ALA A 70 -6.29 -19.75 -10.96
N ILE A 71 -5.30 -18.94 -11.35
CA ILE A 71 -4.34 -18.31 -10.45
C ILE A 71 -4.37 -16.79 -10.67
N GLY A 72 -4.31 -16.03 -9.58
CA GLY A 72 -4.07 -14.59 -9.63
C GLY A 72 -2.77 -14.25 -8.93
N VAL A 73 -2.17 -13.13 -9.35
CA VAL A 73 -0.85 -12.70 -8.85
C VAL A 73 -0.96 -11.29 -8.26
N SER A 74 -0.59 -11.17 -7.00
CA SER A 74 -0.29 -9.92 -6.31
C SER A 74 1.21 -9.85 -6.06
N ALA A 75 1.79 -8.66 -6.19
CA ALA A 75 3.16 -8.43 -5.76
C ALA A 75 3.36 -7.01 -5.25
N GLN A 76 4.51 -6.77 -4.63
CA GLN A 76 4.93 -5.44 -4.22
C GLN A 76 4.89 -4.45 -5.42
N GLN A 77 4.33 -3.26 -5.18
CA GLN A 77 4.19 -2.23 -6.21
C GLN A 77 5.53 -1.58 -6.59
N HIS A 78 5.53 -0.80 -7.67
CA HIS A 78 6.59 0.13 -8.10
C HIS A 78 7.96 -0.47 -8.46
N GLY A 79 8.18 -1.78 -8.27
CA GLY A 79 9.44 -2.42 -8.65
C GLY A 79 9.74 -2.24 -10.14
N MET A 80 11.00 -1.98 -10.51
CA MET A 80 11.40 -1.79 -11.91
C MET A 80 12.22 -2.99 -12.38
N ILE A 81 11.70 -3.72 -13.38
CA ILE A 81 12.40 -4.80 -14.06
C ILE A 81 12.60 -4.39 -15.51
N GLY A 82 13.80 -3.94 -15.84
CA GLY A 82 14.17 -3.54 -17.20
C GLY A 82 14.56 -4.76 -18.04
N LEU A 83 13.90 -4.93 -19.18
CA LEU A 83 14.23 -5.93 -20.20
C LEU A 83 14.82 -5.25 -21.43
N ASP A 84 15.76 -5.92 -22.09
CA ASP A 84 16.23 -5.52 -23.40
C ASP A 84 15.29 -6.01 -24.51
N ALA A 85 15.60 -5.65 -25.77
CA ALA A 85 14.79 -6.01 -26.93
C ALA A 85 14.65 -7.55 -27.15
N GLY A 86 15.53 -8.35 -26.53
CA GLY A 86 15.46 -9.80 -26.54
C GLY A 86 14.64 -10.39 -25.39
N GLY A 87 14.12 -9.57 -24.48
CA GLY A 87 13.42 -10.02 -23.27
C GLY A 87 14.37 -10.48 -22.17
N VAL A 88 15.65 -10.14 -22.23
CA VAL A 88 16.65 -10.48 -21.20
C VAL A 88 16.75 -9.36 -20.18
N LEU A 89 16.93 -9.71 -18.91
CA LEU A 89 17.14 -8.72 -17.84
C LEU A 89 18.36 -7.84 -18.15
N VAL A 90 18.17 -6.52 -18.11
CA VAL A 90 19.26 -5.56 -18.28
C VAL A 90 20.15 -5.53 -17.04
N ARG A 91 19.53 -5.63 -15.86
CA ARG A 91 20.14 -5.67 -14.53
C ARG A 91 19.13 -6.21 -13.49
N PRO A 92 19.54 -6.48 -12.23
CA PRO A 92 18.61 -6.84 -11.15
C PRO A 92 17.47 -5.83 -10.98
N ALA A 93 16.32 -6.23 -10.44
CA ALA A 93 15.21 -5.32 -10.20
C ALA A 93 15.58 -4.22 -9.19
N ILE A 94 15.09 -2.98 -9.36
CA ILE A 94 15.10 -1.95 -8.30
C ILE A 94 13.72 -1.92 -7.64
N LEU A 95 13.67 -2.26 -6.36
CA LEU A 95 12.45 -2.38 -5.58
C LEU A 95 11.95 -1.02 -5.08
N TRP A 96 10.73 -0.98 -4.56
CA TRP A 96 10.05 0.25 -4.09
C TRP A 96 10.76 0.93 -2.92
N ASN A 97 11.44 0.16 -2.07
CA ASN A 97 12.09 0.62 -0.86
C ASN A 97 13.54 1.09 -1.10
N ASP A 98 13.97 1.17 -2.36
CA ASP A 98 15.29 1.68 -2.71
C ASP A 98 15.29 3.23 -2.76
N PRO A 99 16.10 3.91 -1.94
CA PRO A 99 16.09 5.37 -1.86
C PRO A 99 16.93 6.05 -2.94
N ARG A 100 17.69 5.32 -3.78
CA ARG A 100 18.72 5.89 -4.67
C ARG A 100 18.16 6.90 -5.68
N SER A 101 16.88 6.77 -6.03
CA SER A 101 16.21 7.61 -7.01
C SER A 101 15.71 8.93 -6.44
N SER A 102 16.10 9.32 -5.22
CA SER A 102 15.59 10.55 -4.58
C SER A 102 15.95 11.82 -5.35
N GLY A 103 17.20 11.95 -5.78
CA GLY A 103 17.62 13.09 -6.61
C GLY A 103 16.95 13.07 -8.00
N ALA A 104 16.79 11.89 -8.58
CA ALA A 104 16.13 11.71 -9.88
C ALA A 104 14.63 12.08 -9.83
N ALA A 105 13.93 11.75 -8.74
CA ALA A 105 12.54 12.15 -8.52
C ALA A 105 12.41 13.68 -8.41
N ALA A 106 13.31 14.34 -7.67
CA ALA A 106 13.33 15.81 -7.58
C ALA A 106 13.60 16.46 -8.95
N ALA A 107 14.55 15.94 -9.72
CA ALA A 107 14.84 16.44 -11.06
C ALA A 107 13.64 16.28 -12.03
N LEU A 108 12.92 15.16 -11.95
CA LEU A 108 11.68 14.95 -12.72
C LEU A 108 10.56 15.91 -12.31
N LEU A 109 10.44 16.18 -11.01
CA LEU A 109 9.48 17.12 -10.48
C LEU A 109 9.66 18.49 -11.13
N ASP A 110 10.90 19.00 -11.12
CA ASP A 110 11.24 20.29 -11.73
C ASP A 110 11.06 20.27 -13.25
N ALA A 111 11.46 19.19 -13.92
CA ALA A 111 11.44 19.08 -15.38
C ALA A 111 10.03 19.15 -15.99
N LEU A 112 9.00 18.64 -15.31
CA LEU A 112 7.60 18.73 -15.77
C LEU A 112 6.89 20.03 -15.33
N GLY A 113 7.47 20.80 -14.42
CA GLY A 113 6.87 22.05 -13.90
C GLY A 113 6.24 21.94 -12.51
N GLY A 114 6.69 20.99 -11.69
CA GLY A 114 6.33 20.89 -10.27
C GLY A 114 5.08 20.04 -9.97
N PRO A 115 4.66 19.99 -8.69
CA PRO A 115 3.60 19.09 -8.21
C PRO A 115 2.30 19.16 -9.01
N ALA A 116 1.82 20.38 -9.33
CA ALA A 116 0.56 20.58 -10.05
C ALA A 116 0.58 20.00 -11.48
N ALA A 117 1.71 20.07 -12.17
CA ALA A 117 1.85 19.50 -13.51
C ALA A 117 1.81 17.96 -13.47
N TRP A 118 2.45 17.36 -12.47
CA TRP A 118 2.43 15.92 -12.26
C TRP A 118 1.05 15.40 -11.85
N THR A 119 0.38 16.07 -10.92
CA THR A 119 -0.97 15.66 -10.48
C THR A 119 -2.00 15.81 -11.59
N ALA A 120 -1.88 16.83 -12.44
CA ALA A 120 -2.69 16.93 -13.66
C ALA A 120 -2.39 15.82 -14.67
N ALA A 121 -1.13 15.39 -14.79
CA ALA A 121 -0.71 14.39 -15.76
C ALA A 121 -1.14 12.96 -15.38
N ILE A 122 -0.93 12.58 -14.11
CA ILE A 122 -1.05 11.19 -13.64
C ILE A 122 -1.74 11.06 -12.27
N GLY A 123 -2.30 12.14 -11.72
CA GLY A 123 -3.01 12.09 -10.44
C GLY A 123 -2.10 11.85 -9.22
N ALA A 124 -0.79 12.04 -9.34
CA ALA A 124 0.16 11.85 -8.25
C ALA A 124 1.43 12.70 -8.47
N VAL A 125 2.19 12.92 -7.40
CA VAL A 125 3.57 13.45 -7.47
C VAL A 125 4.54 12.28 -7.28
N PRO A 126 5.30 11.88 -8.31
CA PRO A 126 6.23 10.74 -8.19
C PRO A 126 7.33 11.00 -7.16
N GLY A 127 7.37 10.15 -6.13
CA GLY A 127 8.49 10.07 -5.21
C GLY A 127 9.58 9.08 -5.67
N PRO A 128 10.63 8.88 -4.85
CA PRO A 128 11.75 7.98 -5.18
C PRO A 128 11.33 6.54 -5.45
N MET A 129 10.23 6.09 -4.83
CA MET A 129 9.70 4.74 -4.98
C MET A 129 9.14 4.45 -6.37
N TYR A 130 8.67 5.47 -7.11
CA TYR A 130 8.00 5.30 -8.40
C TYR A 130 8.95 4.78 -9.49
N THR A 131 8.41 3.97 -10.40
CA THR A 131 9.17 3.37 -11.50
C THR A 131 9.83 4.43 -12.39
N ILE A 132 9.15 5.53 -12.69
CA ILE A 132 9.67 6.64 -13.50
C ILE A 132 10.93 7.29 -12.90
N ALA A 133 10.99 7.43 -11.56
CA ALA A 133 12.17 7.97 -10.89
C ALA A 133 13.38 7.06 -11.03
N LYS A 134 13.16 5.73 -11.08
CA LYS A 134 14.21 4.73 -11.30
C LYS A 134 14.70 4.74 -12.75
N LEU A 135 13.82 4.98 -13.72
CA LEU A 135 14.21 5.18 -15.12
C LEU A 135 15.09 6.42 -15.27
N ARG A 136 14.70 7.52 -14.62
CA ARG A 136 15.52 8.74 -14.59
C ARG A 136 16.88 8.50 -13.95
N TRP A 137 16.91 7.82 -12.80
CA TRP A 137 18.16 7.43 -12.17
C TRP A 137 19.04 6.57 -13.09
N LEU A 138 18.44 5.62 -13.81
CA LEU A 138 19.17 4.77 -14.76
C LEU A 138 19.80 5.61 -15.89
N ALA A 139 19.06 6.58 -16.44
CA ALA A 139 19.57 7.47 -17.48
C ALA A 139 20.76 8.32 -16.99
N GLU A 140 20.72 8.79 -15.74
CA GLU A 140 21.76 9.63 -15.15
C GLU A 140 23.01 8.84 -14.72
N PHE A 141 22.81 7.69 -14.07
CA PHE A 141 23.89 6.98 -13.37
C PHE A 141 24.34 5.69 -14.07
N GLU A 142 23.49 5.10 -14.92
CA GLU A 142 23.81 3.88 -15.68
C GLU A 142 23.38 3.98 -17.16
N PRO A 143 23.90 4.96 -17.93
CA PRO A 143 23.40 5.26 -19.28
C PRO A 143 23.56 4.11 -20.28
N ALA A 144 24.52 3.19 -20.04
CA ALA A 144 24.63 1.96 -20.81
C ALA A 144 23.44 1.01 -20.60
N ASN A 145 22.97 0.88 -19.35
CA ASN A 145 21.77 0.12 -19.04
C ASN A 145 20.51 0.84 -19.53
N ALA A 146 20.43 2.16 -19.34
CA ALA A 146 19.31 2.96 -19.84
C ALA A 146 19.05 2.72 -21.33
N ARG A 147 20.08 2.83 -22.18
CA ARG A 147 19.98 2.58 -23.63
C ARG A 147 19.59 1.15 -23.99
N ARG A 148 19.84 0.17 -23.12
CA ARG A 148 19.49 -1.24 -23.35
C ARG A 148 18.05 -1.54 -22.98
N VAL A 149 17.44 -0.81 -22.05
CA VAL A 149 16.05 -1.04 -21.64
C VAL A 149 15.13 -0.71 -22.80
N ALA A 150 14.40 -1.73 -23.26
CA ALA A 150 13.40 -1.65 -24.30
C ALA A 150 11.97 -1.84 -23.76
N GLU A 151 11.83 -2.49 -22.60
CA GLU A 151 10.56 -2.75 -21.94
C GLU A 151 10.74 -2.78 -20.42
N VAL A 152 9.71 -2.39 -19.68
CA VAL A 152 9.70 -2.42 -18.21
C VAL A 152 8.50 -3.21 -17.73
N LEU A 153 8.77 -4.15 -16.83
CA LEU A 153 7.76 -4.89 -16.08
C LEU A 153 7.81 -4.53 -14.59
N LEU A 154 6.66 -4.56 -13.95
CA LEU A 154 6.52 -4.56 -12.50
C LEU A 154 6.66 -6.00 -11.95
N PRO A 155 6.86 -6.18 -10.64
CA PRO A 155 7.03 -7.52 -10.05
C PRO A 155 5.88 -8.48 -10.36
N HIS A 156 4.62 -8.02 -10.34
CA HIS A 156 3.49 -8.87 -10.66
C HIS A 156 3.44 -9.20 -12.16
N ASP A 157 3.68 -8.22 -13.03
CA ASP A 157 3.76 -8.41 -14.49
C ASP A 157 4.78 -9.50 -14.84
N TRP A 158 5.96 -9.44 -14.21
CA TRP A 158 7.03 -10.39 -14.45
C TRP A 158 6.65 -11.80 -13.99
N LEU A 159 6.02 -11.95 -12.81
CA LEU A 159 5.53 -13.25 -12.34
C LEU A 159 4.44 -13.82 -13.25
N VAL A 160 3.47 -12.99 -13.67
CA VAL A 160 2.44 -13.38 -14.65
C VAL A 160 3.09 -13.83 -15.95
N TRP A 161 4.06 -13.06 -16.47
CA TRP A 161 4.80 -13.39 -17.68
C TRP A 161 5.55 -14.73 -17.58
N GLN A 162 6.18 -15.00 -16.43
CA GLN A 162 6.85 -16.27 -16.14
C GLN A 162 5.86 -17.44 -16.14
N LEU A 163 4.73 -17.31 -15.43
CA LEU A 163 3.70 -18.35 -15.34
C LEU A 163 3.07 -18.66 -16.70
N LEU A 164 2.96 -17.67 -17.59
CA LEU A 164 2.42 -17.85 -18.94
C LEU A 164 3.39 -18.53 -19.92
N GLY A 165 4.61 -18.89 -19.50
CA GLY A 165 5.59 -19.54 -20.38
C GLY A 165 6.23 -18.58 -21.39
N HIS A 166 6.45 -17.34 -20.94
CA HIS A 166 7.08 -16.26 -21.69
C HIS A 166 6.47 -15.87 -23.05
N PRO A 167 5.15 -15.60 -23.15
CA PRO A 167 4.54 -15.17 -24.42
C PRO A 167 5.17 -13.86 -24.94
N LYS A 168 4.96 -13.49 -26.21
CA LYS A 168 5.42 -12.18 -26.72
C LYS A 168 4.65 -10.99 -26.12
N ARG A 169 3.35 -11.19 -25.88
CA ARG A 169 2.50 -10.19 -25.23
C ARG A 169 2.91 -10.07 -23.75
N ARG A 170 3.10 -8.84 -23.28
CA ARG A 170 3.20 -8.53 -21.85
C ARG A 170 1.95 -7.82 -21.41
N THR A 171 1.57 -8.04 -20.18
CA THR A 171 0.34 -7.50 -19.62
C THR A 171 0.61 -6.95 -18.23
N THR A 172 -0.18 -5.95 -17.85
CA THR A 172 -0.26 -5.40 -16.51
C THR A 172 -1.72 -5.09 -16.19
N ASP A 173 -2.00 -4.63 -14.98
CA ASP A 173 -3.30 -4.12 -14.58
C ASP A 173 -3.28 -2.61 -14.35
N ARG A 174 -4.47 -2.00 -14.31
CA ARG A 174 -4.62 -0.56 -14.05
C ARG A 174 -4.02 -0.16 -12.70
N GLY A 175 -4.19 -1.01 -11.68
CA GLY A 175 -3.75 -0.78 -10.32
C GLY A 175 -2.25 -0.55 -10.23
N ASP A 176 -1.45 -1.54 -10.61
CA ASP A 176 0.01 -1.41 -10.51
C ASP A 176 0.57 -0.45 -11.57
N ALA A 177 -0.03 -0.38 -12.78
CA ALA A 177 0.34 0.60 -13.79
C ALA A 177 0.24 2.03 -13.26
N SER A 178 -0.78 2.35 -12.45
CA SER A 178 -0.91 3.68 -11.82
C SER A 178 0.21 4.03 -10.83
N GLY A 179 0.95 3.04 -10.34
CA GLY A 179 2.15 3.21 -9.52
C GLY A 179 3.45 3.46 -10.31
N THR A 180 3.40 3.44 -11.64
CA THR A 180 4.61 3.59 -12.48
C THR A 180 5.10 5.04 -12.58
N GLY A 181 4.18 5.99 -12.56
CA GLY A 181 4.46 7.40 -12.86
C GLY A 181 4.42 7.75 -14.35
N TYR A 182 4.04 6.82 -15.23
CA TYR A 182 3.87 7.06 -16.67
C TYR A 182 2.60 6.42 -17.25
N TRP A 183 1.65 6.01 -16.40
CA TRP A 183 0.28 5.69 -16.80
C TRP A 183 -0.68 6.57 -16.02
N SER A 184 -1.64 7.19 -16.71
CA SER A 184 -2.56 8.14 -16.10
C SER A 184 -3.86 7.44 -15.67
N PRO A 185 -4.16 7.34 -14.38
CA PRO A 185 -5.45 6.87 -13.89
C PRO A 185 -6.60 7.82 -14.27
N ILE A 186 -6.30 9.06 -14.64
CA ILE A 186 -7.31 10.05 -15.03
C ILE A 186 -7.83 9.76 -16.44
N THR A 187 -6.93 9.47 -17.38
CA THR A 187 -7.27 9.23 -18.80
C THR A 187 -7.37 7.75 -19.15
N GLY A 188 -6.74 6.87 -18.36
CA GLY A 188 -6.61 5.44 -18.66
C GLY A 188 -5.47 5.11 -19.63
N GLU A 189 -4.58 6.05 -19.92
CA GLU A 189 -3.58 5.95 -21.01
C GLU A 189 -2.14 6.08 -20.50
N TYR A 190 -1.21 5.46 -21.24
CA TYR A 190 0.21 5.68 -21.03
C TYR A 190 0.65 7.07 -21.49
N ARG A 191 1.62 7.62 -20.77
CA ARG A 191 2.29 8.90 -21.03
C ARG A 191 3.73 8.64 -21.46
N GLN A 192 3.89 8.27 -22.73
CA GLN A 192 5.21 8.02 -23.33
C GLN A 192 6.11 9.26 -23.28
N ASP A 193 5.53 10.46 -23.33
CA ASP A 193 6.25 11.71 -23.14
C ASP A 193 6.93 11.80 -21.76
N LEU A 194 6.32 11.22 -20.72
CA LEU A 194 6.94 11.14 -19.38
C LEU A 194 8.02 10.04 -19.32
N VAL A 195 7.83 8.94 -20.06
CA VAL A 195 8.89 7.92 -20.22
C VAL A 195 10.10 8.52 -20.90
N GLU A 196 9.91 9.25 -22.01
CA GLU A 196 10.98 9.92 -22.74
C GLU A 196 11.65 11.00 -21.89
N LEU A 197 10.88 11.79 -21.11
CA LEU A 197 11.42 12.76 -20.15
C LEU A 197 12.36 12.10 -19.12
N ALA A 198 12.01 10.91 -18.64
CA ALA A 198 12.78 10.19 -17.64
C ALA A 198 14.00 9.47 -18.25
N LEU A 199 13.79 8.70 -19.32
CA LEU A 199 14.77 7.74 -19.84
C LEU A 199 15.55 8.26 -21.05
N GLY A 200 14.99 9.22 -21.80
CA GLY A 200 15.53 9.75 -23.04
C GLY A 200 15.04 9.06 -24.33
N HIS A 201 14.16 8.05 -24.21
CA HIS A 201 13.50 7.38 -25.33
C HIS A 201 12.23 6.66 -24.86
N GLU A 202 11.32 6.35 -25.79
CA GLU A 202 10.11 5.58 -25.51
C GLU A 202 10.40 4.10 -25.21
N LEU A 203 9.50 3.47 -24.47
CA LEU A 203 9.55 2.03 -24.17
C LEU A 203 8.42 1.28 -24.86
N ARG A 204 8.61 -0.02 -25.10
CA ARG A 204 7.46 -0.92 -25.24
C ARG A 204 6.84 -1.11 -23.85
N LEU A 205 5.56 -0.80 -23.73
CA LEU A 205 4.83 -0.89 -22.47
C LEU A 205 3.84 -2.07 -22.52
N PRO A 206 3.61 -2.77 -21.38
CA PRO A 206 2.65 -3.88 -21.32
C PRO A 206 1.22 -3.46 -21.68
N ASP A 207 0.41 -4.39 -22.17
CA ASP A 207 -1.02 -4.13 -22.37
C ASP A 207 -1.72 -4.03 -21.00
N VAL A 208 -2.47 -2.95 -20.78
CA VAL A 208 -3.26 -2.76 -19.55
C VAL A 208 -4.58 -3.52 -19.68
N LEU A 209 -4.77 -4.54 -18.85
CA LEU A 209 -5.93 -5.42 -18.91
C LEU A 209 -7.14 -4.88 -18.15
N GLY A 210 -8.33 -5.31 -18.59
CA GLY A 210 -9.56 -5.15 -17.82
C GLY A 210 -9.56 -5.97 -16.52
N PRO A 211 -10.35 -5.58 -15.49
CA PRO A 211 -10.37 -6.24 -14.18
C PRO A 211 -10.63 -7.76 -14.18
N ALA A 212 -11.55 -8.21 -15.05
CA ALA A 212 -11.90 -9.61 -15.24
C ALA A 212 -11.22 -10.25 -16.46
N GLU A 213 -10.40 -9.49 -17.19
CA GLU A 213 -9.71 -10.00 -18.37
C GLU A 213 -8.57 -10.93 -17.95
N PRO A 214 -8.49 -12.16 -18.49
CA PRO A 214 -7.37 -13.03 -18.22
C PRO A 214 -6.11 -12.53 -18.92
N ALA A 215 -4.97 -12.59 -18.23
CA ALA A 215 -3.68 -12.36 -18.87
C ALA A 215 -3.35 -13.45 -19.89
N GLY A 216 -3.79 -14.68 -19.62
CA GLY A 216 -3.65 -15.81 -20.52
C GLY A 216 -3.85 -17.14 -19.81
N HIS A 217 -3.30 -18.21 -20.40
CA HIS A 217 -3.25 -19.53 -19.78
C HIS A 217 -1.80 -20.01 -19.71
N THR A 218 -1.44 -20.72 -18.64
CA THR A 218 -0.15 -21.42 -18.55
C THR A 218 -0.04 -22.48 -19.65
N PRO A 219 1.16 -23.01 -19.96
CA PRO A 219 1.32 -24.11 -20.90
C PRO A 219 0.46 -25.35 -20.58
N GLU A 220 0.14 -25.56 -19.30
CA GLU A 220 -0.71 -26.65 -18.80
C GLU A 220 -2.21 -26.31 -18.81
N GLY A 221 -2.59 -25.10 -19.25
CA GLY A 221 -3.97 -24.67 -19.43
C GLY A 221 -4.62 -24.03 -18.20
N LEU A 222 -3.85 -23.62 -17.19
CA LEU A 222 -4.39 -22.88 -16.03
C LEU A 222 -4.61 -21.41 -16.39
N LEU A 223 -5.79 -20.85 -16.09
CA LEU A 223 -6.07 -19.44 -16.33
C LEU A 223 -5.25 -18.56 -15.37
N ILE A 224 -4.61 -17.51 -15.89
CA ILE A 224 -3.95 -16.48 -15.09
C ILE A 224 -4.75 -15.17 -15.21
N SER A 225 -5.21 -14.60 -14.09
CA SER A 225 -5.89 -13.29 -14.08
C SER A 225 -4.91 -12.16 -14.41
N ALA A 226 -5.41 -10.93 -14.56
CA ALA A 226 -4.57 -9.76 -14.85
C ALA A 226 -3.39 -9.58 -13.87
N GLY A 227 -3.61 -9.94 -12.60
CA GLY A 227 -2.73 -9.59 -11.49
C GLY A 227 -2.98 -8.16 -11.01
N THR A 228 -2.32 -7.75 -9.93
CA THR A 228 -2.33 -6.35 -9.45
C THR A 228 -1.27 -6.08 -8.37
N GLY A 229 -1.14 -4.83 -7.95
CA GLY A 229 -0.35 -4.41 -6.79
C GLY A 229 -0.95 -4.83 -5.45
N ASP A 230 -0.10 -5.01 -4.43
CA ASP A 230 -0.49 -5.52 -3.11
C ASP A 230 -1.62 -4.73 -2.40
N ASN A 231 -1.64 -3.39 -2.48
CA ASN A 231 -2.72 -2.58 -1.91
C ASN A 231 -4.07 -2.81 -2.60
N MET A 232 -4.07 -2.88 -3.94
CA MET A 232 -5.26 -3.14 -4.75
C MET A 232 -5.76 -4.57 -4.54
N ALA A 233 -4.84 -5.53 -4.45
CA ALA A 233 -5.15 -6.90 -4.10
C ALA A 233 -5.75 -6.99 -2.69
N ALA A 234 -5.18 -6.29 -1.70
CA ALA A 234 -5.73 -6.27 -0.36
C ALA A 234 -7.15 -5.67 -0.33
N ALA A 235 -7.40 -4.57 -1.07
CA ALA A 235 -8.72 -3.99 -1.23
C ALA A 235 -9.74 -4.98 -1.83
N LEU A 236 -9.33 -5.67 -2.90
CA LEU A 236 -10.15 -6.70 -3.54
C LEU A 236 -10.40 -7.89 -2.60
N GLY A 237 -9.38 -8.33 -1.86
CA GLY A 237 -9.46 -9.44 -0.91
C GLY A 237 -10.31 -9.15 0.32
N LEU A 238 -10.44 -7.87 0.70
CA LEU A 238 -11.31 -7.42 1.78
C LEU A 238 -12.75 -7.15 1.33
N GLY A 239 -13.01 -7.11 0.02
CA GLY A 239 -14.34 -6.80 -0.49
C GLY A 239 -14.73 -5.34 -0.32
N LEU A 240 -13.75 -4.44 -0.36
CA LEU A 240 -14.01 -3.01 -0.22
C LEU A 240 -14.91 -2.49 -1.35
N ARG A 241 -15.77 -1.53 -1.00
CA ARG A 241 -16.67 -0.82 -1.91
C ARG A 241 -16.56 0.69 -1.70
N PRO A 242 -17.07 1.53 -2.61
CA PRO A 242 -17.17 2.97 -2.36
C PRO A 242 -17.81 3.27 -1.00
N GLY A 243 -17.14 4.08 -0.17
CA GLY A 243 -17.47 4.22 1.25
C GLY A 243 -16.49 3.53 2.19
N ASP A 244 -15.68 2.60 1.70
CA ASP A 244 -14.72 1.86 2.50
C ASP A 244 -13.30 2.43 2.32
N ALA A 245 -12.63 2.63 3.44
CA ALA A 245 -11.21 2.92 3.48
C ALA A 245 -10.45 1.84 4.24
N VAL A 246 -9.15 1.74 4.00
CA VAL A 246 -8.20 0.97 4.79
C VAL A 246 -7.25 1.94 5.47
N VAL A 247 -6.95 1.66 6.72
CA VAL A 247 -5.79 2.18 7.44
C VAL A 247 -4.88 0.99 7.74
N SER A 248 -3.74 0.94 7.06
CA SER A 248 -2.72 -0.09 7.29
C SER A 248 -1.64 0.43 8.24
N LEU A 249 -1.56 -0.15 9.44
CA LEU A 249 -0.58 0.22 10.46
C LEU A 249 0.66 -0.66 10.37
N GLY A 250 1.48 -0.39 9.35
CA GLY A 250 2.86 -0.85 9.27
C GLY A 250 3.80 0.03 10.11
N SER A 251 5.11 -0.06 9.89
CA SER A 251 6.06 0.92 10.46
C SER A 251 5.62 2.36 10.13
N SER A 252 5.29 2.57 8.86
CA SER A 252 4.58 3.72 8.31
C SER A 252 3.09 3.43 8.15
N GLY A 253 2.28 4.48 8.02
CA GLY A 253 0.85 4.37 7.73
C GLY A 253 0.57 4.46 6.23
N THR A 254 -0.31 3.58 5.75
CA THR A 254 -0.89 3.70 4.40
C THR A 254 -2.41 3.76 4.53
N ILE A 255 -3.00 4.82 3.98
CA ILE A 255 -4.43 5.06 4.01
C ILE A 255 -4.92 5.11 2.57
N PHE A 256 -5.89 4.28 2.22
CA PHE A 256 -6.50 4.31 0.89
C PHE A 256 -7.99 4.03 0.96
N ALA A 257 -8.74 4.55 0.00
CA ALA A 257 -10.18 4.39 -0.05
C ALA A 257 -10.65 4.03 -1.44
N VAL A 258 -11.76 3.30 -1.55
CA VAL A 258 -12.38 3.02 -2.84
C VAL A 258 -13.18 4.23 -3.27
N ASN A 259 -12.91 4.74 -4.48
CA ASN A 259 -13.61 5.87 -5.07
C ASN A 259 -14.01 5.57 -6.52
N GLU A 260 -15.15 6.11 -6.97
CA GLU A 260 -15.65 5.85 -8.33
C GLU A 260 -14.82 6.56 -9.41
N GLN A 261 -14.15 7.66 -9.06
CA GLN A 261 -13.39 8.49 -9.99
C GLN A 261 -11.97 8.75 -9.47
N ALA A 262 -11.05 9.04 -10.39
CA ALA A 262 -9.72 9.52 -10.05
C ALA A 262 -9.82 10.84 -9.25
N VAL A 263 -8.90 11.02 -8.30
CA VAL A 263 -8.78 12.22 -7.48
C VAL A 263 -7.61 13.05 -8.00
N VAL A 264 -7.81 14.34 -8.24
CA VAL A 264 -6.72 15.24 -8.64
C VAL A 264 -6.52 16.26 -7.53
N ASP A 265 -5.52 15.99 -6.69
CA ASP A 265 -5.11 16.87 -5.60
C ASP A 265 -3.92 17.72 -6.03
N ALA A 266 -4.13 19.03 -6.19
CA ALA A 266 -3.07 19.95 -6.60
C ALA A 266 -1.93 20.07 -5.57
N THR A 267 -2.16 19.71 -4.30
CA THR A 267 -1.13 19.74 -3.26
C THR A 267 -0.14 18.57 -3.39
N GLY A 268 -0.56 17.49 -4.06
CA GLY A 268 0.24 16.29 -4.27
C GLY A 268 0.31 15.33 -3.07
N LEU A 269 -0.53 15.53 -2.05
CA LEU A 269 -0.60 14.63 -0.89
C LEU A 269 -1.32 13.32 -1.23
N VAL A 270 -2.30 13.36 -2.14
CA VAL A 270 -3.00 12.19 -2.63
C VAL A 270 -2.32 11.61 -3.87
N SER A 271 -2.02 10.31 -3.84
CA SER A 271 -1.71 9.51 -5.02
C SER A 271 -2.98 8.82 -5.52
N SER A 272 -3.48 9.22 -6.69
CA SER A 272 -4.75 8.73 -7.24
C SER A 272 -4.60 7.44 -8.03
N PHE A 273 -4.30 6.33 -7.35
CA PHE A 273 -4.20 5.05 -8.02
C PHE A 273 -5.54 4.54 -8.58
N ALA A 274 -5.47 3.63 -9.56
CA ALA A 274 -6.61 2.80 -9.93
C ALA A 274 -6.73 1.62 -8.97
N ASP A 275 -7.91 1.02 -8.87
CA ASP A 275 -8.09 -0.25 -8.15
C ASP A 275 -8.12 -1.45 -9.11
N ALA A 276 -8.18 -2.66 -8.56
CA ALA A 276 -8.28 -3.90 -9.34
C ALA A 276 -9.71 -4.24 -9.81
N THR A 277 -10.71 -3.38 -9.57
CA THR A 277 -12.13 -3.58 -9.95
C THR A 277 -12.58 -2.70 -11.10
N GLY A 278 -11.75 -1.74 -11.50
CA GLY A 278 -12.07 -0.76 -12.54
C GLY A 278 -12.42 0.63 -11.99
N ARG A 279 -12.41 0.79 -10.67
CA ARG A 279 -12.58 2.05 -9.93
C ARG A 279 -11.20 2.65 -9.59
N HIS A 280 -11.17 3.49 -8.56
CA HIS A 280 -9.97 4.17 -8.08
C HIS A 280 -9.70 3.90 -6.61
N LEU A 281 -8.42 4.02 -6.25
CA LEU A 281 -7.88 3.77 -4.93
C LEU A 281 -7.00 4.95 -4.47
N PRO A 282 -7.55 6.18 -4.33
CA PRO A 282 -6.79 7.32 -3.83
C PRO A 282 -6.14 6.97 -2.49
N MET A 283 -4.84 7.27 -2.40
CA MET A 283 -3.98 6.84 -1.31
C MET A 283 -3.19 8.02 -0.75
N VAL A 284 -3.05 8.03 0.57
CA VAL A 284 -2.23 8.94 1.36
C VAL A 284 -1.33 8.11 2.25
N ALA A 285 -0.12 8.60 2.52
CA ALA A 285 0.82 7.90 3.39
C ALA A 285 1.30 8.81 4.53
N THR A 286 1.54 8.19 5.68
CA THR A 286 2.25 8.80 6.81
C THR A 286 3.56 8.06 7.04
N LEU A 287 4.57 8.71 7.61
CA LEU A 287 5.82 8.07 8.06
C LEU A 287 5.62 7.44 9.44
N ASN A 288 4.76 8.03 10.27
CA ASN A 288 4.63 7.66 11.67
C ASN A 288 3.32 6.88 11.93
N ALA A 289 3.46 5.56 12.09
CA ALA A 289 2.39 4.67 12.53
C ALA A 289 2.89 3.73 13.64
N ALA A 290 3.03 2.42 13.40
CA ALA A 290 3.41 1.46 14.44
C ALA A 290 4.79 1.76 15.08
N GLN A 291 5.69 2.44 14.36
CA GLN A 291 6.99 2.83 14.89
C GLN A 291 6.87 3.77 16.09
N VAL A 292 5.83 4.61 16.15
CA VAL A 292 5.54 5.50 17.28
C VAL A 292 5.34 4.67 18.54
N LEU A 293 4.42 3.70 18.48
CA LEU A 293 4.10 2.85 19.62
C LEU A 293 5.28 1.97 20.02
N ARG A 294 6.03 1.42 19.06
CA ARG A 294 7.25 0.63 19.37
C ARG A 294 8.29 1.46 20.09
N SER A 295 8.52 2.70 19.65
CA SER A 295 9.50 3.60 20.26
C SER A 295 9.06 4.01 21.66
N THR A 296 7.77 4.31 21.86
CA THR A 296 7.23 4.62 23.19
C THR A 296 7.28 3.42 24.13
N ALA A 297 6.93 2.21 23.67
CA ALA A 297 7.01 1.00 24.46
C ALA A 297 8.47 0.73 24.91
N ALA A 298 9.43 0.85 23.99
CA ALA A 298 10.85 0.74 24.31
C ALA A 298 11.31 1.79 25.33
N MET A 299 10.88 3.04 25.19
CA MET A 299 11.18 4.11 26.13
C MET A 299 10.60 3.85 27.54
N LEU A 300 9.44 3.20 27.63
CA LEU A 300 8.79 2.81 28.88
C LEU A 300 9.28 1.46 29.44
N GLY A 301 10.13 0.74 28.69
CA GLY A 301 10.62 -0.58 29.09
C GLY A 301 9.55 -1.68 29.04
N CYS A 302 8.55 -1.56 28.16
CA CYS A 302 7.50 -2.57 27.95
C CYS A 302 7.39 -3.00 26.47
N ASP A 303 6.55 -3.99 26.21
CA ASP A 303 6.16 -4.38 24.85
C ASP A 303 4.87 -3.66 24.40
N LEU A 304 4.40 -3.96 23.19
CA LEU A 304 3.22 -3.29 22.63
C LEU A 304 1.92 -3.63 23.38
N ASP A 305 1.81 -4.84 23.93
CA ASP A 305 0.65 -5.24 24.72
C ASP A 305 0.64 -4.49 26.05
N GLY A 306 1.79 -4.41 26.73
CA GLY A 306 1.97 -3.60 27.94
C GLY A 306 1.73 -2.10 27.70
N LEU A 307 2.18 -1.56 26.57
CA LEU A 307 1.86 -0.18 26.17
C LEU A 307 0.36 0.02 25.97
N SER A 308 -0.31 -0.94 25.31
CA SER A 308 -1.76 -0.89 25.10
C SER A 308 -2.51 -0.90 26.44
N ASP A 309 -2.11 -1.75 27.38
CA ASP A 309 -2.72 -1.82 28.71
C ASP A 309 -2.51 -0.52 29.51
N LEU A 310 -1.30 0.05 29.46
CA LEU A 310 -1.00 1.36 30.06
C LEU A 310 -1.87 2.48 29.46
N ALA A 311 -2.02 2.52 28.15
CA ALA A 311 -2.83 3.52 27.46
C ALA A 311 -4.31 3.43 27.89
N LEU A 312 -4.85 2.22 28.06
CA LEU A 312 -6.24 2.01 28.50
C LEU A 312 -6.49 2.38 29.96
N ARG A 313 -5.44 2.50 30.79
CA ARG A 313 -5.53 2.98 32.19
C ARG A 313 -5.56 4.51 32.32
N SER A 314 -5.30 5.24 31.24
CA SER A 314 -5.44 6.70 31.18
C SER A 314 -6.83 7.11 30.68
N SER A 315 -7.26 8.32 31.07
CA SER A 315 -8.42 8.99 30.46
C SER A 315 -8.10 9.50 29.04
N PRO A 316 -9.13 9.70 28.18
CA PRO A 316 -8.97 10.40 26.91
C PRO A 316 -8.31 11.77 27.05
N GLY A 317 -7.49 12.15 26.08
CA GLY A 317 -6.71 13.39 26.09
C GLY A 317 -5.46 13.34 26.97
N ALA A 318 -5.13 12.15 27.50
CA ALA A 318 -3.92 11.83 28.24
C ALA A 318 -3.57 12.84 29.35
N TYR A 319 -4.59 13.32 30.08
CA TYR A 319 -4.42 14.32 31.14
C TYR A 319 -3.75 15.63 30.66
N GLY A 320 -4.04 16.02 29.42
CA GLY A 320 -3.48 17.21 28.77
C GLY A 320 -2.17 16.97 28.01
N LEU A 321 -1.60 15.76 28.09
CA LEU A 321 -0.37 15.40 27.38
C LEU A 321 -0.65 15.17 25.89
N VAL A 322 0.17 15.75 25.01
CA VAL A 322 0.03 15.56 23.54
C VAL A 322 1.37 15.16 22.95
N LEU A 323 1.40 14.03 22.25
CA LEU A 323 2.52 13.63 21.41
C LEU A 323 2.21 13.95 19.93
N LEU A 324 2.95 14.88 19.34
CA LEU A 324 3.05 15.01 17.89
C LEU A 324 4.05 13.95 17.40
N PRO A 325 3.63 12.95 16.59
CA PRO A 325 4.37 11.71 16.44
C PRO A 325 5.46 11.75 15.36
N TYR A 326 5.96 12.93 14.95
CA TYR A 326 6.84 13.11 13.79
C TYR A 326 8.28 12.62 14.01
N LEU A 327 8.47 11.37 14.43
CA LEU A 327 9.77 10.80 14.81
C LEU A 327 10.75 10.74 13.63
N ASP A 328 10.24 10.51 12.42
CA ASP A 328 11.01 10.41 11.18
C ASP A 328 10.71 11.56 10.19
N GLY A 329 10.27 12.72 10.69
CA GLY A 329 9.55 13.70 9.88
C GLY A 329 8.15 13.19 9.50
N GLU A 330 7.43 13.85 8.60
CA GLU A 330 6.10 13.41 8.15
C GLU A 330 5.83 13.73 6.68
N ARG A 331 5.07 12.84 6.02
CA ARG A 331 4.58 13.00 4.65
C ARG A 331 3.22 13.70 4.62
N THR A 332 2.32 13.30 5.51
CA THR A 332 0.99 13.92 5.63
C THR A 332 0.72 14.26 7.09
N PRO A 333 0.71 15.55 7.47
CA PRO A 333 1.00 16.73 6.64
C PRO A 333 2.46 16.79 6.16
N ALA A 334 2.76 17.63 5.16
CA ALA A 334 4.09 17.76 4.56
C ALA A 334 5.10 18.44 5.50
N LEU A 335 5.61 17.67 6.47
CA LEU A 335 6.59 18.10 7.48
C LEU A 335 7.83 17.20 7.45
N PRO A 336 8.57 17.14 6.34
CA PRO A 336 9.66 16.16 6.13
C PRO A 336 10.85 16.33 7.09
N HIS A 337 10.94 17.48 7.78
CA HIS A 337 12.02 17.81 8.71
C HIS A 337 11.55 17.98 10.15
N ALA A 338 10.28 17.69 10.45
CA ALA A 338 9.77 17.76 11.82
C ALA A 338 10.37 16.65 12.70
N ALA A 339 10.36 16.90 14.01
CA ALA A 339 10.74 15.93 15.02
C ALA A 339 9.56 15.70 15.98
N GLY A 340 9.51 14.52 16.59
CA GLY A 340 8.48 14.20 17.58
C GLY A 340 8.52 15.18 18.75
N THR A 341 7.35 15.66 19.17
CA THR A 341 7.23 16.66 20.23
C THR A 341 6.21 16.23 21.27
N LEU A 342 6.60 16.24 22.55
CA LEU A 342 5.72 15.98 23.68
C LEU A 342 5.41 17.29 24.40
N THR A 343 4.13 17.67 24.48
CA THR A 343 3.68 18.91 25.14
C THR A 343 2.67 18.62 26.24
N GLY A 344 2.44 19.58 27.13
CA GLY A 344 1.41 19.47 28.18
C GLY A 344 1.83 18.75 29.46
N LEU A 345 3.14 18.58 29.69
CA LEU A 345 3.66 17.98 30.93
C LEU A 345 3.29 18.81 32.17
N ARG A 346 2.72 18.14 33.17
CA ARG A 346 2.42 18.63 34.52
C ARG A 346 2.79 17.52 35.51
N ALA A 347 3.02 17.86 36.78
CA ALA A 347 3.40 16.87 37.79
C ALA A 347 2.42 15.68 37.83
N GLU A 348 1.12 15.96 37.71
CA GLU A 348 0.05 14.98 37.67
C GLU A 348 -0.09 14.18 36.36
N SER A 349 0.40 14.69 35.22
CA SER A 349 0.37 13.95 33.94
C SER A 349 1.66 13.14 33.67
N MET A 350 2.67 13.25 34.53
CA MET A 350 3.97 12.58 34.40
C MET A 350 3.93 11.11 34.85
N THR A 351 3.10 10.30 34.21
CA THR A 351 3.00 8.85 34.45
C THR A 351 3.14 8.04 33.16
N PRO A 352 3.57 6.76 33.25
CA PRO A 352 3.64 5.87 32.08
C PRO A 352 2.30 5.72 31.35
N GLU A 353 1.18 5.69 32.08
CA GLU A 353 -0.17 5.53 31.53
C GLU A 353 -0.55 6.70 30.61
N HIS A 354 -0.30 7.93 31.03
CA HIS A 354 -0.61 9.12 30.22
C HIS A 354 0.32 9.23 29.01
N LEU A 355 1.60 8.88 29.14
CA LEU A 355 2.52 8.86 27.99
C LEU A 355 2.13 7.79 26.96
N ALA A 356 1.77 6.59 27.42
CA ALA A 356 1.26 5.53 26.55
C ALA A 356 -0.01 5.97 25.81
N ARG A 357 -0.94 6.63 26.51
CA ARG A 357 -2.16 7.17 25.93
C ARG A 357 -1.89 8.26 24.90
N ALA A 358 -1.02 9.22 25.21
CA ALA A 358 -0.63 10.28 24.29
C ALA A 358 0.02 9.73 23.02
N ALA A 359 0.78 8.62 23.10
CA ALA A 359 1.36 7.98 21.93
C ALA A 359 0.30 7.32 21.03
N VAL A 360 -0.68 6.62 21.61
CA VAL A 360 -1.79 6.02 20.86
C VAL A 360 -2.68 7.09 20.23
N GLU A 361 -3.09 8.09 20.99
CA GLU A 361 -3.92 9.20 20.50
C GLU A 361 -3.18 10.05 19.48
N GLY A 362 -1.90 10.38 19.70
CA GLY A 362 -1.08 11.14 18.77
C GLY A 362 -0.89 10.44 17.42
N MET A 363 -0.56 9.14 17.44
CA MET A 363 -0.48 8.32 16.23
C MET A 363 -1.83 8.29 15.47
N LEU A 364 -2.93 8.05 16.18
CA LEU A 364 -4.26 7.97 15.56
C LEU A 364 -4.78 9.33 15.07
N CYS A 365 -4.48 10.43 15.75
CA CYS A 365 -4.79 11.78 15.28
C CYS A 365 -4.03 12.11 14.00
N ASN A 366 -2.75 11.75 13.89
CA ASN A 366 -1.98 11.89 12.66
C ASN A 366 -2.60 11.10 11.49
N ILE A 367 -3.05 9.88 11.75
CA ILE A 367 -3.77 9.06 10.76
C ILE A 367 -5.14 9.67 10.42
N ALA A 368 -5.85 10.22 11.40
CA ALA A 368 -7.13 10.87 11.20
C ALA A 368 -6.99 12.12 10.31
N ASP A 369 -5.90 12.88 10.46
CA ASP A 369 -5.58 14.00 9.58
C ASP A 369 -5.30 13.51 8.14
N ALA A 370 -4.60 12.38 7.97
CA ALA A 370 -4.40 11.78 6.65
C ALA A 370 -5.72 11.26 6.02
N LEU A 371 -6.64 10.72 6.81
CA LEU A 371 -8.00 10.39 6.36
C LEU A 371 -8.78 11.63 5.94
N ASP A 372 -8.60 12.76 6.65
CA ASP A 372 -9.27 14.01 6.33
C ASP A 372 -8.75 14.63 5.03
N VAL A 373 -7.49 14.41 4.66
CA VAL A 373 -6.97 14.78 3.32
C VAL A 373 -7.79 14.10 2.22
N LEU A 374 -8.09 12.80 2.34
CA LEU A 374 -8.94 12.10 1.37
C LEU A 374 -10.38 12.67 1.36
N ARG A 375 -10.96 12.91 2.54
CA ARG A 375 -12.32 13.47 2.66
C ARG A 375 -12.42 14.88 2.06
N ALA A 376 -11.38 15.70 2.22
CA ALA A 376 -11.32 17.04 1.64
C ALA A 376 -11.34 17.03 0.10
N GLN A 377 -10.88 15.94 -0.52
CA GLN A 377 -10.97 15.71 -1.96
C GLN A 377 -12.32 15.10 -2.41
N GLY A 378 -13.32 15.08 -1.53
CA GLY A 378 -14.65 14.54 -1.83
C GLY A 378 -14.76 13.02 -1.75
N VAL A 379 -13.73 12.32 -1.27
CA VAL A 379 -13.77 10.86 -1.10
C VAL A 379 -14.71 10.51 0.06
N GLY A 380 -15.80 9.81 -0.24
CA GLY A 380 -16.76 9.36 0.76
C GLY A 380 -16.19 8.21 1.60
N VAL A 381 -15.84 8.47 2.86
CA VAL A 381 -15.37 7.45 3.81
C VAL A 381 -16.41 7.23 4.90
N LYS A 382 -17.07 6.08 4.88
CA LYS A 382 -18.15 5.67 5.79
C LYS A 382 -17.71 4.67 6.85
N ARG A 383 -16.68 3.87 6.58
CA ARG A 383 -16.03 2.98 7.55
C ARG A 383 -14.58 2.73 7.18
N VAL A 384 -13.77 2.36 8.17
CA VAL A 384 -12.34 2.09 8.01
C VAL A 384 -12.03 0.65 8.37
N PHE A 385 -11.33 -0.07 7.50
CA PHE A 385 -10.72 -1.36 7.79
C PHE A 385 -9.32 -1.14 8.37
N LEU A 386 -9.10 -1.61 9.59
CA LEU A 386 -7.85 -1.42 10.31
C LEU A 386 -6.96 -2.66 10.16
N LEU A 387 -5.86 -2.50 9.42
CA LEU A 387 -4.90 -3.58 9.14
C LEU A 387 -3.60 -3.40 9.93
N GLY A 388 -2.79 -4.46 9.96
CA GLY A 388 -1.51 -4.49 10.66
C GLY A 388 -1.62 -5.03 12.09
N ALA A 389 -0.48 -5.45 12.66
CA ALA A 389 -0.43 -6.00 14.02
C ALA A 389 -0.85 -4.96 15.06
N THR A 390 -0.41 -3.71 14.90
CA THR A 390 -0.78 -2.58 15.76
C THR A 390 -2.27 -2.28 15.72
N GLY A 391 -2.92 -2.48 14.58
CA GLY A 391 -4.37 -2.31 14.46
C GLY A 391 -5.20 -3.26 15.33
N ARG A 392 -4.59 -4.33 15.84
CA ARG A 392 -5.25 -5.31 16.72
C ARG A 392 -5.09 -5.03 18.21
N LEU A 393 -4.22 -4.09 18.59
CA LEU A 393 -4.03 -3.72 19.99
C LEU A 393 -5.36 -3.21 20.58
N PRO A 394 -5.76 -3.67 21.79
CA PRO A 394 -6.99 -3.22 22.43
C PRO A 394 -7.15 -1.69 22.48
N ALA A 395 -6.08 -0.96 22.85
CA ALA A 395 -6.09 0.50 22.90
C ALA A 395 -6.41 1.13 21.53
N VAL A 396 -5.79 0.62 20.46
CA VAL A 396 -5.99 1.15 19.11
C VAL A 396 -7.42 0.85 18.63
N ARG A 397 -7.91 -0.37 18.85
CA ARG A 397 -9.27 -0.77 18.44
C ARG A 397 -10.36 0.03 19.15
N GLN A 398 -10.15 0.38 20.41
CA GLN A 398 -11.11 1.14 21.21
C GLN A 398 -11.07 2.64 20.88
N ILE A 399 -9.88 3.22 20.67
CA ILE A 399 -9.71 4.67 20.52
C ILE A 399 -9.91 5.13 19.06
N ALA A 400 -9.54 4.31 18.07
CA ALA A 400 -9.61 4.69 16.66
C ALA A 400 -11.01 5.13 16.19
N PRO A 401 -12.12 4.42 16.49
CA PRO A 401 -13.46 4.86 16.08
C PRO A 401 -13.84 6.23 16.63
N GLN A 402 -13.42 6.54 17.87
CA GLN A 402 -13.68 7.83 18.52
C GLN A 402 -12.99 8.96 17.74
N LEU A 403 -11.71 8.78 17.38
CA LEU A 403 -10.92 9.79 16.66
C LEU A 403 -11.28 9.89 15.18
N PHE A 404 -11.58 8.77 14.52
CA PHE A 404 -11.95 8.77 13.10
C PHE A 404 -13.39 9.25 12.87
N GLY A 405 -14.23 9.17 13.89
CA GLY A 405 -15.64 9.57 13.87
C GLY A 405 -16.53 8.63 13.04
N ILE A 406 -16.05 7.44 12.73
CA ILE A 406 -16.73 6.44 11.87
C ILE A 406 -16.46 5.02 12.36
N PRO A 407 -17.29 4.04 11.99
CA PRO A 407 -17.05 2.64 12.32
C PRO A 407 -15.68 2.13 11.85
N VAL A 408 -15.03 1.34 12.71
CA VAL A 408 -13.79 0.64 12.40
C VAL A 408 -14.04 -0.86 12.33
N VAL A 409 -13.63 -1.48 11.23
CA VAL A 409 -13.68 -2.91 11.00
C VAL A 409 -12.28 -3.49 11.20
N VAL A 410 -12.16 -4.47 12.08
CA VAL A 410 -10.93 -5.25 12.27
C VAL A 410 -11.14 -6.61 11.60
N PRO A 411 -10.57 -6.85 10.41
CA PRO A 411 -10.71 -8.14 9.74
C PRO A 411 -9.93 -9.24 10.47
N PRO A 412 -10.29 -10.52 10.26
CA PRO A 412 -9.53 -11.63 10.80
C PRO A 412 -8.08 -11.63 10.27
N PRO A 413 -7.10 -12.14 11.03
CA PRO A 413 -5.75 -12.30 10.53
C PRO A 413 -5.72 -13.14 9.25
N GLY A 414 -5.12 -12.62 8.18
CA GLY A 414 -5.05 -13.34 6.92
C GLY A 414 -4.14 -12.70 5.88
N ALA A 415 -3.84 -13.45 4.82
CA ALA A 415 -3.12 -12.95 3.65
C ALA A 415 -4.10 -12.23 2.70
N HIS A 416 -4.57 -11.04 3.06
CA HIS A 416 -5.63 -10.33 2.32
C HIS A 416 -5.26 -10.05 0.86
N ALA A 417 -3.99 -9.70 0.57
CA ALA A 417 -3.51 -9.52 -0.81
C ALA A 417 -3.56 -10.83 -1.61
N ALA A 418 -3.05 -11.94 -1.04
CA ALA A 418 -3.15 -13.26 -1.67
C ALA A 418 -4.62 -13.67 -1.90
N ARG A 419 -5.50 -13.39 -0.92
CA ARG A 419 -6.94 -13.63 -1.07
C ARG A 419 -7.54 -12.77 -2.20
N GLY A 420 -7.13 -11.52 -2.33
CA GLY A 420 -7.57 -10.65 -3.42
C GLY A 420 -7.13 -11.15 -4.78
N ALA A 421 -5.89 -11.62 -4.90
CA ALA A 421 -5.39 -12.25 -6.11
C ALA A 421 -6.22 -13.52 -6.46
N ALA A 422 -6.54 -14.35 -5.46
CA ALA A 422 -7.43 -15.50 -5.66
C ALA A 422 -8.84 -15.08 -6.10
N ARG A 423 -9.36 -13.98 -5.56
CA ARG A 423 -10.67 -13.42 -5.92
C ARG A 423 -10.69 -12.90 -7.35
N GLN A 424 -9.61 -12.25 -7.79
CA GLN A 424 -9.45 -11.83 -9.18
C GLN A 424 -9.40 -13.04 -10.12
N ALA A 425 -8.72 -14.12 -9.72
CA ALA A 425 -8.71 -15.38 -10.48
C ALA A 425 -10.09 -16.02 -10.59
N ALA A 426 -10.86 -16.06 -9.50
CA ALA A 426 -12.25 -16.51 -9.54
C ALA A 426 -13.12 -15.63 -10.44
N TRP A 427 -12.90 -14.32 -10.41
CA TRP A 427 -13.63 -13.39 -11.26
C TRP A 427 -13.33 -13.59 -12.74
N ALA A 428 -12.05 -13.67 -13.11
CA ALA A 428 -11.64 -13.95 -14.48
C ALA A 428 -12.13 -15.32 -14.98
N LEU A 429 -12.14 -16.34 -14.11
CA LEU A 429 -12.68 -17.65 -14.43
C LEU A 429 -14.20 -17.62 -14.65
N ALA A 430 -14.93 -16.82 -13.87
CA ALA A 430 -16.38 -16.71 -13.97
C ALA A 430 -16.85 -15.81 -15.13
N GLY A 431 -16.04 -14.82 -15.52
CA GLY A 431 -16.37 -13.88 -16.59
C GLY A 431 -17.59 -12.99 -16.29
N THR A 432 -17.89 -12.75 -15.01
CA THR A 432 -19.05 -11.95 -14.58
C THR A 432 -18.76 -10.44 -14.62
N PRO A 433 -19.78 -9.56 -14.61
CA PRO A 433 -19.55 -8.11 -14.58
C PRO A 433 -18.90 -7.58 -13.29
N GLU A 434 -19.07 -8.29 -12.17
CA GLU A 434 -18.56 -7.93 -10.85
C GLU A 434 -17.84 -9.14 -10.22
N PRO A 435 -16.86 -8.93 -9.33
CA PRO A 435 -16.16 -10.02 -8.65
C PRO A 435 -17.10 -10.80 -7.73
N PRO A 436 -16.85 -12.11 -7.49
CA PRO A 436 -17.68 -12.92 -6.62
C PRO A 436 -17.76 -12.32 -5.22
N HIS A 437 -18.92 -12.40 -4.58
CA HIS A 437 -19.12 -11.88 -3.24
C HIS A 437 -18.51 -12.83 -2.21
N TRP A 438 -17.40 -12.43 -1.61
CA TRP A 438 -16.66 -13.22 -0.64
C TRP A 438 -16.75 -12.56 0.73
N GLU A 439 -17.41 -13.22 1.68
CA GLU A 439 -17.57 -12.71 3.03
C GLU A 439 -16.23 -12.71 3.80
N LEU A 440 -16.15 -11.87 4.82
CA LEU A 440 -15.08 -11.89 5.81
C LEU A 440 -15.67 -12.37 7.14
N PRO A 441 -15.83 -13.69 7.33
CA PRO A 441 -16.29 -14.21 8.61
C PRO A 441 -15.34 -13.71 9.71
N GLU A 442 -15.87 -13.48 10.92
CA GLU A 442 -15.11 -13.03 12.10
C GLU A 442 -14.58 -11.59 12.06
N ALA A 443 -14.90 -10.80 11.04
CA ALA A 443 -14.59 -9.37 11.07
C ALA A 443 -15.37 -8.68 12.22
N VAL A 444 -14.66 -7.96 13.08
CA VAL A 444 -15.26 -7.24 14.21
C VAL A 444 -15.44 -5.79 13.83
N THR A 445 -16.67 -5.27 13.92
CA THR A 445 -16.95 -3.85 13.72
C THR A 445 -17.14 -3.17 15.07
N VAL A 446 -16.39 -2.09 15.31
CA VAL A 446 -16.54 -1.20 16.46
C VAL A 446 -17.10 0.12 15.96
N THR A 447 -18.30 0.46 16.42
CA THR A 447 -18.99 1.71 16.07
C THR A 447 -18.85 2.68 17.24
N PRO A 448 -18.40 3.93 17.02
CA PRO A 448 -18.33 4.91 18.09
C PRO A 448 -19.75 5.31 18.54
N ASP A 449 -19.96 5.45 19.84
CA ASP A 449 -21.19 6.01 20.39
C ASP A 449 -21.31 7.51 20.05
N ALA A 450 -22.45 7.91 19.50
CA ALA A 450 -22.65 9.27 19.01
C ALA A 450 -22.68 10.33 20.14
N GLU A 451 -23.17 9.97 21.33
CA GLU A 451 -23.35 10.89 22.46
C GLU A 451 -22.13 10.92 23.39
N GLN A 452 -21.37 9.82 23.45
CA GLN A 452 -20.24 9.66 24.36
C GLN A 452 -18.88 9.71 23.64
N ASP A 453 -18.69 8.90 22.60
CA ASP A 453 -17.39 8.73 21.97
C ASP A 453 -17.03 9.88 21.00
N LEU A 454 -18.00 10.34 20.21
CA LEU A 454 -17.74 11.39 19.21
C LEU A 454 -17.33 12.74 19.85
N PRO A 455 -17.98 13.23 20.92
CA PRO A 455 -17.52 14.45 21.61
C PRO A 455 -16.12 14.29 22.20
N VAL A 456 -15.81 13.12 22.78
CA VAL A 456 -14.49 12.81 23.31
C VAL A 456 -13.43 12.84 22.20
N GLY A 457 -13.68 12.14 21.10
CA GLY A 457 -12.76 12.10 19.97
C GLY A 457 -12.54 13.50 19.37
N SER A 458 -13.60 14.30 19.25
CA SER A 458 -13.52 15.69 18.80
C SER A 458 -12.63 16.55 19.71
N ALA A 459 -12.79 16.44 21.03
CA ALA A 459 -11.98 17.17 22.00
C ALA A 459 -10.49 16.77 21.92
N VAL A 460 -10.18 15.47 21.82
CA VAL A 460 -8.80 14.98 21.67
C VAL A 460 -8.19 15.47 20.35
N ARG A 461 -8.93 15.43 19.25
CA ARG A 461 -8.47 15.94 17.96
C ARG A 461 -8.24 17.46 17.98
N GLN A 462 -9.09 18.21 18.67
CA GLN A 462 -8.92 19.65 18.85
C GLN A 462 -7.65 19.96 19.66
N GLN A 463 -7.42 19.24 20.76
CA GLN A 463 -6.22 19.36 21.58
C GLN A 463 -4.96 19.05 20.75
N TYR A 464 -4.98 17.97 19.98
CA TYR A 464 -3.88 17.59 19.08
C TYR A 464 -3.61 18.65 18.02
N ARG A 465 -4.65 19.15 17.34
CA ARG A 465 -4.54 20.19 16.32
C ARG A 465 -3.96 21.49 16.87
N ALA A 466 -4.44 21.93 18.03
CA ALA A 466 -3.93 23.14 18.68
C ALA A 466 -2.43 23.03 19.00
N ALA A 467 -1.98 21.87 19.50
CA ALA A 467 -0.56 21.62 19.73
C ALA A 467 0.23 21.59 18.40
N ARG A 468 -0.31 20.96 17.36
CA ARG A 468 0.33 20.93 16.03
C ARG A 468 0.49 22.32 15.45
N GLU A 469 -0.57 23.14 15.43
CA GLU A 469 -0.54 24.49 14.87
C GLU A 469 0.37 25.44 15.66
N GLN A 470 0.50 25.24 16.97
CA GLN A 470 1.44 26.00 17.78
C GLN A 470 2.91 25.69 17.45
N ILE A 471 3.23 24.42 17.19
CA ILE A 471 4.61 23.97 16.90
C ILE A 471 4.94 24.10 15.41
N HIS A 472 3.96 23.87 14.55
CA HIS A 472 4.02 23.85 13.09
C HIS A 472 2.92 24.74 12.49
N PRO A 473 3.04 26.08 12.62
CA PRO A 473 2.04 27.03 12.11
C PRO A 473 1.84 26.93 10.60
N GLU A 474 2.80 26.40 9.84
CA GLU A 474 2.69 26.09 8.41
C GLU A 474 1.61 25.05 8.09
N THR A 475 1.09 24.34 9.10
CA THR A 475 -0.01 23.37 8.96
C THR A 475 -1.38 23.93 9.30
N ALA A 476 -1.47 25.20 9.71
CA ALA A 476 -2.74 25.88 9.92
C ALA A 476 -3.40 26.11 8.56
N ALA A 477 -4.56 25.49 8.36
CA ALA A 477 -5.37 25.62 7.14
C ALA A 477 -6.40 26.73 7.27
#